data_AF-R6F8A0-F1
#
_entry.id   AF-R6F8A0-F1
#
_cell.length_a   1.000
_cell.length_b   1.000
_cell.length_c   1.000
_cell.angle_alpha   90.00
_cell.angle_beta   90.00
_cell.angle_gamma   90.00
#
_symmetry.space_group_name_H-M   'P 1'
#
loop_
_entity.id
_entity.type
_entity.pdbx_description
1 polymer ?
#
loop_
_entity_poly.entity_id
_entity_poly.type
_entity_poly.pdbx_seq_one_letter_code
_entity_poly.pdbx_strand_id
1 'polypeptide(L)'
;MRLEQVDGLKKRYRQLYDALSLTGEFVKHGEYHCQLLLKGMPVKVSTVPTLKSNCASQLNVRPTADGKFVITYDDSDCIEDEENFINVQLRLDGKRLSHKFSLAEAGAGNADQRLSLVPEGKVMLTAAMVDAAAREVTDITVRLTINNRNGSKFAVKSLELNVPDLAVPLIFDNADAVYSTKGLIQIKMLAKGDCSLRKVKKGDFAFVNGTLTVVNPNTGAIEPIKVALQYSTNWE
;
A
#
# COMPACT_ATOMS: atom_id res chain seq x y z
N MET A 1 3.58 44.74 -16.29
CA MET A 1 4.50 43.57 -16.38
C MET A 1 5.09 43.10 -15.05
N ARG A 2 5.75 43.91 -14.20
CA ARG A 2 6.32 43.41 -12.91
C ARG A 2 5.29 42.98 -11.87
N LEU A 3 4.15 43.69 -11.76
CA LEU A 3 3.10 43.39 -10.77
C LEU A 3 2.36 42.08 -11.05
N GLU A 4 1.99 41.82 -12.31
CA GLU A 4 1.28 40.59 -12.71
C GLU A 4 2.15 39.34 -12.56
N GLN A 5 3.46 39.45 -12.82
CA GLN A 5 4.42 38.35 -12.60
C GLN A 5 4.56 38.02 -11.10
N VAL A 6 4.59 39.04 -10.23
CA VAL A 6 4.65 38.87 -8.77
C VAL A 6 3.35 38.27 -8.23
N ASP A 7 2.21 38.70 -8.73
CA ASP A 7 0.91 38.20 -8.28
C ASP A 7 0.65 36.75 -8.74
N GLY A 8 1.09 36.42 -9.97
CA GLY A 8 1.12 35.05 -10.46
C GLY A 8 2.03 34.14 -9.62
N LEU A 9 3.20 34.64 -9.18
CA LEU A 9 4.11 33.90 -8.29
C LEU A 9 3.48 33.65 -6.91
N LYS A 10 2.88 34.69 -6.31
CA LYS A 10 2.19 34.58 -5.01
C LYS A 10 1.04 33.56 -5.06
N LYS A 11 0.28 33.55 -6.15
CA LYS A 11 -0.83 32.60 -6.34
C LYS A 11 -0.32 31.15 -6.46
N ARG A 12 0.77 30.91 -7.20
CA ARG A 12 1.42 29.59 -7.28
C ARG A 12 2.00 29.16 -5.94
N TYR A 13 2.58 30.08 -5.17
CA TYR A 13 3.14 29.78 -3.85
C TYR A 13 2.05 29.36 -2.86
N ARG A 14 0.88 30.03 -2.87
CA ARG A 14 -0.28 29.63 -2.07
C ARG A 14 -0.81 28.24 -2.44
N GLN A 15 -0.87 27.92 -3.74
CA GLN A 15 -1.28 26.60 -4.22
C GLN A 15 -0.35 25.46 -3.78
N LEU A 16 0.93 25.74 -3.48
CA LEU A 16 1.83 24.71 -2.95
C LEU A 16 1.39 24.24 -1.56
N TYR A 17 0.85 25.13 -0.72
CA TYR A 17 0.31 24.74 0.58
C TYR A 17 -0.92 23.83 0.45
N ASP A 18 -1.61 23.81 -0.70
CA ASP A 18 -2.70 22.88 -1.02
C ASP A 18 -2.24 21.45 -1.26
N ALA A 19 -0.99 21.27 -1.65
CA ALA A 19 -0.40 19.95 -1.86
C ALA A 19 0.41 19.44 -0.66
N LEU A 20 0.35 20.14 0.48
CA LEU A 20 1.02 19.71 1.71
C LEU A 20 0.17 18.69 2.46
N SER A 21 0.82 17.62 2.94
CA SER A 21 0.24 16.63 3.83
C SER A 21 1.21 16.30 4.96
N LEU A 22 0.67 15.94 6.13
CA LEU A 22 1.44 15.28 7.18
C LEU A 22 1.15 13.78 7.12
N THR A 23 2.19 12.97 7.28
CA THR A 23 2.10 11.52 7.40
C THR A 23 3.03 11.06 8.51
N GLY A 24 2.81 9.87 9.08
CA GLY A 24 3.73 9.33 10.06
C GLY A 24 3.54 7.85 10.33
N GLU A 25 4.34 7.34 11.26
CA GLU A 25 4.42 5.94 11.63
C GLU A 25 4.82 5.76 13.10
N PHE A 26 4.37 4.67 13.73
CA PHE A 26 4.86 4.25 15.03
C PHE A 26 6.23 3.59 14.88
N VAL A 27 7.20 4.04 15.67
CA VAL A 27 8.54 3.44 15.71
C VAL A 27 8.62 2.42 16.84
N LYS A 28 8.00 2.73 17.98
CA LYS A 28 7.80 1.85 19.12
C LYS A 28 6.67 2.41 19.98
N HIS A 29 6.25 1.65 20.97
CA HIS A 29 5.30 2.13 21.96
C HIS A 29 5.80 3.44 22.61
N GLY A 30 4.92 4.43 22.72
CA GLY A 30 5.25 5.77 23.22
C GLY A 30 6.04 6.68 22.25
N GLU A 31 6.32 6.24 21.00
CA GLU A 31 7.07 7.04 20.02
C GLU A 31 6.49 6.97 18.58
N TYR A 32 6.15 8.13 18.02
CA TYR A 32 5.59 8.30 16.68
C TYR A 32 6.41 9.29 15.86
N HIS A 33 6.72 8.96 14.60
CA HIS A 33 7.50 9.83 13.72
C HIS A 33 6.60 10.43 12.64
N CYS A 34 6.59 11.76 12.53
CA CYS A 34 5.82 12.51 11.54
C CYS A 34 6.75 13.16 10.50
N GLN A 35 6.33 13.21 9.24
CA GLN A 35 7.00 13.94 8.17
C GLN A 35 6.00 14.78 7.39
N LEU A 36 6.40 16.01 7.05
CA LEU A 36 5.66 16.85 6.12
C LEU A 36 6.05 16.49 4.68
N LEU A 37 5.05 16.33 3.81
CA LEU A 37 5.22 16.02 2.40
C LEU A 37 4.61 17.13 1.55
N LEU A 38 5.26 17.46 0.43
CA LEU A 38 4.73 18.31 -0.64
C LEU A 38 4.58 17.44 -1.89
N LYS A 39 3.35 17.18 -2.33
CA LYS A 39 3.06 16.25 -3.45
C LYS A 39 3.75 14.88 -3.26
N GLY A 40 3.79 14.39 -2.02
CA GLY A 40 4.42 13.11 -1.67
C GLY A 40 5.94 13.16 -1.45
N MET A 41 6.61 14.28 -1.68
CA MET A 41 8.05 14.43 -1.42
C MET A 41 8.31 15.04 -0.05
N PRO A 42 9.25 14.52 0.76
CA PRO A 42 9.60 15.08 2.06
C PRO A 42 10.08 16.53 1.97
N VAL A 43 9.57 17.38 2.85
CA VAL A 43 9.97 18.78 2.97
C VAL A 43 10.31 19.14 4.42
N LYS A 44 11.35 19.96 4.60
CA LYS A 44 11.75 20.47 5.92
C LYS A 44 11.02 21.77 6.22
N VAL A 45 10.59 21.92 7.46
CA VAL A 45 9.99 23.16 7.95
C VAL A 45 10.59 23.51 9.31
N SER A 46 10.70 24.81 9.60
CA SER A 46 11.21 25.32 10.88
C SER A 46 10.13 25.35 11.97
N THR A 47 8.86 25.31 11.59
CA THR A 47 7.73 25.36 12.53
C THR A 47 7.52 24.00 13.17
N VAL A 48 7.49 23.97 14.50
CA VAL A 48 7.19 22.76 15.28
C VAL A 48 5.66 22.62 15.42
N PRO A 49 5.08 21.42 15.20
CA PRO A 49 3.64 21.22 15.34
C PRO A 49 3.20 21.27 16.80
N THR A 50 1.93 21.56 17.03
CA THR A 50 1.27 21.43 18.33
C THR A 50 0.57 20.08 18.43
N LEU A 51 0.64 19.44 19.59
CA LEU A 51 0.00 18.16 19.86
C LEU A 51 -1.25 18.34 20.73
N LYS A 52 -2.30 17.58 20.43
CA LYS A 52 -3.49 17.45 21.28
C LYS A 52 -3.89 15.99 21.37
N SER A 53 -4.10 15.48 22.57
CA SER A 53 -4.57 14.12 22.82
C SER A 53 -5.92 14.16 23.52
N ASN A 54 -6.71 13.10 23.40
CA ASN A 54 -7.90 12.90 24.23
C ASN A 54 -7.63 12.10 25.52
N CYS A 55 -6.52 11.36 25.60
CA CYS A 55 -6.16 10.58 26.80
C CYS A 55 -4.66 10.65 27.14
N ALA A 56 -3.77 10.47 26.16
CA ALA A 56 -2.33 10.42 26.38
C ALA A 56 -1.76 11.72 26.95
N SER A 57 -0.81 11.57 27.86
CA SER A 57 -0.14 12.63 28.59
C SER A 57 1.34 12.75 28.16
N GLN A 58 2.08 13.66 28.80
CA GLN A 58 3.51 13.90 28.55
C GLN A 58 3.88 14.13 27.06
N LEU A 59 2.95 14.71 26.30
CA LEU A 59 3.11 14.95 24.87
C LEU A 59 4.32 15.85 24.60
N ASN A 60 5.27 15.35 23.82
CA ASN A 60 6.44 16.10 23.39
C ASN A 60 6.67 15.93 21.90
N VAL A 61 7.27 16.93 21.27
CA VAL A 61 7.66 16.88 19.86
C VAL A 61 9.03 17.50 19.67
N ARG A 62 9.89 16.80 18.93
CA ARG A 62 11.25 17.25 18.62
C ARG A 62 11.51 17.15 17.11
N PRO A 63 11.94 18.23 16.45
CA PRO A 63 12.37 18.16 15.06
C PRO A 63 13.71 17.41 14.95
N THR A 64 13.92 16.71 13.84
CA THR A 64 15.17 16.04 13.50
C THR A 64 15.92 16.76 12.39
N ALA A 65 17.20 16.44 12.21
CA ALA A 65 18.02 17.04 11.15
C ALA A 65 17.53 16.71 9.73
N ASP A 66 16.88 15.57 9.54
CA ASP A 66 16.26 15.12 8.29
C ASP A 66 14.87 15.75 8.03
N GLY A 67 14.32 16.49 9.00
CA GLY A 67 13.05 17.22 8.85
C GLY A 67 11.81 16.44 9.27
N LYS A 68 11.99 15.32 9.97
CA LYS A 68 10.94 14.61 10.68
C LYS A 68 10.66 15.27 12.03
N PHE A 69 9.53 14.91 12.62
CA PHE A 69 9.14 15.24 13.99
C PHE A 69 9.00 13.95 14.78
N VAL A 70 9.81 13.79 15.82
CA VAL A 70 9.66 12.70 16.79
C VAL A 70 8.69 13.15 17.85
N ILE A 71 7.59 12.43 17.97
CA ILE A 71 6.55 12.64 18.98
C ILE A 71 6.71 11.55 20.03
N THR A 72 6.77 11.96 21.29
CA THR A 72 6.74 11.03 22.43
C THR A 72 5.54 11.33 23.31
N TYR A 73 4.95 10.28 23.88
CA TYR A 73 3.77 10.38 24.73
C TYR A 73 3.74 9.23 25.75
N ASP A 74 2.89 9.39 26.76
CA ASP A 74 2.55 8.38 27.75
C ASP A 74 1.05 8.09 27.64
N ASP A 75 0.69 6.84 27.31
CA ASP A 75 -0.68 6.37 27.13
C ASP A 75 -1.17 5.48 28.28
N SER A 76 -0.47 5.46 29.43
CA SER A 76 -0.84 4.65 30.60
C SER A 76 -2.26 4.92 31.12
N ASP A 77 -2.78 6.14 30.90
CA ASP A 77 -4.12 6.57 31.32
C ASP A 77 -5.19 6.37 30.22
N CYS A 78 -4.83 5.81 29.07
CA CYS A 78 -5.76 5.58 27.96
C CYS A 78 -6.54 4.26 28.17
N ILE A 79 -7.84 4.29 27.88
CA ILE A 79 -8.75 3.14 28.07
C ILE A 79 -8.78 2.31 26.77
N GLU A 80 -8.37 1.04 26.79
CA GLU A 80 -8.20 0.21 25.58
C GLU A 80 -9.45 0.08 24.68
N ASP A 81 -10.65 0.10 25.27
CA ASP A 81 -11.93 -0.02 24.55
C ASP A 81 -12.49 1.33 24.04
N GLU A 82 -11.76 2.44 24.25
CA GLU A 82 -12.13 3.76 23.75
C GLU A 82 -11.28 4.19 22.55
N GLU A 83 -11.81 5.11 21.75
CA GLU A 83 -11.06 5.71 20.65
C GLU A 83 -9.97 6.65 21.21
N ASN A 84 -8.76 6.14 21.40
CA ASN A 84 -7.61 6.92 21.86
C ASN A 84 -6.79 7.47 20.69
N PHE A 85 -6.49 8.76 20.70
CA PHE A 85 -5.78 9.40 19.59
C PHE A 85 -4.94 10.61 19.99
N ILE A 86 -3.96 10.91 19.15
CA ILE A 86 -3.21 12.17 19.18
C ILE A 86 -3.40 12.89 17.83
N ASN A 87 -3.64 14.19 17.90
CA ASN A 87 -3.75 15.09 16.76
C ASN A 87 -2.53 16.02 16.71
N VAL A 88 -1.81 15.93 15.60
CA VAL A 88 -0.67 16.76 15.24
C VAL A 88 -1.16 17.91 14.37
N GLN A 89 -1.02 19.14 14.86
CA GLN A 89 -1.47 20.33 14.15
C GLN A 89 -0.27 21.21 13.79
N LEU A 90 -0.12 21.52 12.50
CA LEU A 90 0.94 22.39 12.02
C LEU A 90 0.30 23.58 11.30
N ARG A 91 0.73 24.80 11.66
CA ARG A 91 0.27 26.03 11.00
C ARG A 91 1.38 26.62 10.14
N LEU A 92 1.16 26.69 8.84
CA LEU A 92 2.09 27.26 7.87
C LEU A 92 1.39 28.37 7.09
N ASP A 93 1.89 29.60 7.21
CA ASP A 93 1.38 30.81 6.53
C ASP A 93 -0.17 30.93 6.51
N GLY A 94 -0.79 30.72 7.68
CA GLY A 94 -2.24 30.79 7.85
C GLY A 94 -3.00 29.50 7.56
N LYS A 95 -2.41 28.51 6.89
CA LYS A 95 -3.03 27.20 6.66
C LYS A 95 -2.76 26.25 7.82
N ARG A 96 -3.82 25.59 8.30
CA ARG A 96 -3.74 24.55 9.34
C ARG A 96 -3.73 23.17 8.68
N LEU A 97 -2.66 22.42 8.89
CA LEU A 97 -2.56 20.99 8.61
C LEU A 97 -2.85 20.22 9.89
N SER A 98 -3.59 19.13 9.79
CA SER A 98 -3.98 18.28 10.92
C SER A 98 -3.74 16.83 10.53
N HIS A 99 -3.07 16.07 11.38
CA HIS A 99 -2.86 14.63 11.23
C HIS A 99 -3.25 13.94 12.54
N LYS A 100 -4.24 13.06 12.49
CA LYS A 100 -4.74 12.30 13.64
C LYS A 100 -4.28 10.86 13.50
N PHE A 101 -3.67 10.30 14.54
CA PHE A 101 -3.32 8.88 14.59
C PHE A 101 -3.92 8.22 15.85
N SER A 102 -4.28 6.94 15.73
CA SER A 102 -4.89 6.16 16.80
C SER A 102 -3.81 5.51 17.68
N LEU A 103 -4.00 5.51 19.00
CA LEU A 103 -3.08 4.87 19.94
C LEU A 103 -3.31 3.35 20.05
N ALA A 104 -4.42 2.82 19.56
CA ALA A 104 -4.62 1.37 19.43
C ALA A 104 -3.53 0.73 18.54
N GLU A 105 -2.98 1.49 17.60
CA GLU A 105 -1.87 1.09 16.73
C GLU A 105 -0.52 1.04 17.48
N ALA A 106 -0.40 1.67 18.66
CA ALA A 106 0.83 1.74 19.47
C ALA A 106 1.06 0.49 20.36
N GLY A 107 -0.03 -0.11 20.84
CA GLY A 107 -0.04 -1.36 21.61
C GLY A 107 -0.09 -2.62 20.74
N ALA A 108 -0.44 -2.44 19.46
CA ALA A 108 -0.29 -3.43 18.41
C ALA A 108 1.19 -3.58 18.02
N GLY A 109 2.04 -4.06 18.93
CA GLY A 109 3.44 -4.36 18.64
C GLY A 109 3.55 -5.13 17.32
N ASN A 110 4.05 -4.47 16.26
CA ASN A 110 4.10 -4.98 14.89
C ASN A 110 2.81 -5.62 14.32
N ALA A 111 1.65 -5.53 15.00
CA ALA A 111 0.47 -6.32 14.64
C ALA A 111 -0.34 -5.66 13.52
N ASP A 112 -0.24 -4.33 13.35
CA ASP A 112 -0.80 -3.60 12.20
C ASP A 112 0.21 -3.42 11.04
N GLN A 113 1.44 -3.92 11.21
CA GLN A 113 2.45 -4.01 10.16
C GLN A 113 2.44 -5.37 9.43
N ARG A 114 1.80 -6.39 9.99
CA ARG A 114 1.67 -7.69 9.34
C ARG A 114 0.66 -7.56 8.19
N LEU A 115 1.07 -7.93 6.99
CA LEU A 115 0.21 -7.84 5.83
C LEU A 115 -0.97 -8.82 6.00
N SER A 116 -2.20 -8.30 6.03
CA SER A 116 -3.40 -9.14 6.07
C SER A 116 -4.03 -9.22 4.68
N LEU A 117 -3.34 -9.94 3.80
CA LEU A 117 -3.67 -10.06 2.38
C LEU A 117 -4.18 -11.47 2.09
N VAL A 118 -5.40 -11.57 1.58
CA VAL A 118 -6.04 -12.85 1.26
C VAL A 118 -6.46 -12.86 -0.20
N PRO A 119 -5.96 -13.79 -1.02
CA PRO A 119 -6.49 -14.01 -2.36
C PRO A 119 -7.93 -14.52 -2.28
N GLU A 120 -8.84 -13.88 -3.02
CA GLU A 120 -10.27 -14.20 -2.96
C GLU A 120 -10.87 -14.31 -4.37
N GLY A 121 -11.96 -15.07 -4.47
CA GLY A 121 -12.69 -15.26 -5.72
C GLY A 121 -11.98 -16.22 -6.69
N LYS A 122 -11.78 -15.75 -7.93
CA LYS A 122 -11.32 -16.57 -9.06
C LYS A 122 -10.21 -15.84 -9.82
N VAL A 123 -9.19 -16.57 -10.27
CA VAL A 123 -8.15 -16.03 -11.16
C VAL A 123 -8.68 -16.01 -12.59
N MET A 124 -8.69 -14.83 -13.22
CA MET A 124 -9.06 -14.71 -14.63
C MET A 124 -7.78 -14.66 -15.46
N LEU A 125 -7.65 -15.58 -16.41
CA LEU A 125 -6.60 -15.54 -17.41
C LEU A 125 -7.22 -15.29 -18.78
N THR A 126 -6.62 -14.38 -19.54
CA THR A 126 -7.13 -14.00 -20.87
C THR A 126 -5.95 -13.85 -21.82
N ALA A 127 -5.90 -14.67 -22.85
CA ALA A 127 -4.92 -14.60 -23.90
C ALA A 127 -5.36 -13.59 -24.95
N ALA A 128 -4.41 -12.84 -25.50
CA ALA A 128 -4.68 -11.95 -26.62
C ALA A 128 -4.98 -12.73 -27.90
N MET A 129 -4.33 -13.89 -28.09
CA MET A 129 -4.52 -14.79 -29.22
C MET A 129 -4.60 -16.23 -28.75
N VAL A 130 -5.44 -17.02 -29.41
CA VAL A 130 -5.62 -18.45 -29.16
C VAL A 130 -5.52 -19.18 -30.49
N ASP A 131 -4.49 -20.03 -30.64
CA ASP A 131 -4.37 -20.99 -31.73
C ASP A 131 -4.75 -22.38 -31.21
N ALA A 132 -6.00 -22.78 -31.46
CA ALA A 132 -6.51 -24.08 -31.03
C ALA A 132 -5.86 -25.26 -31.78
N ALA A 133 -5.37 -25.04 -33.01
CA ALA A 133 -4.75 -26.09 -33.81
C ALA A 133 -3.32 -26.37 -33.34
N ALA A 134 -2.54 -25.32 -33.11
CA ALA A 134 -1.20 -25.41 -32.53
C ALA A 134 -1.23 -25.69 -31.01
N ARG A 135 -2.38 -25.43 -30.36
CA ARG A 135 -2.56 -25.49 -28.90
C ARG A 135 -1.65 -24.50 -28.21
N GLU A 136 -1.65 -23.27 -28.71
CA GLU A 136 -0.82 -22.17 -28.24
C GLU A 136 -1.68 -20.96 -27.93
N VAL A 137 -1.24 -20.20 -26.92
CA VAL A 137 -1.84 -18.91 -26.57
C VAL A 137 -0.74 -17.88 -26.44
N THR A 138 -1.03 -16.65 -26.88
CA THR A 138 -0.08 -15.54 -26.85
C THR A 138 -0.58 -14.45 -25.92
N ASP A 139 0.35 -13.84 -25.18
CA ASP A 139 0.12 -12.68 -24.33
C ASP A 139 -1.02 -12.88 -23.32
N ILE A 140 -0.71 -13.51 -22.18
CA ILE A 140 -1.70 -13.86 -21.15
C ILE A 140 -1.81 -12.74 -20.12
N THR A 141 -2.98 -12.12 -20.05
CA THR A 141 -3.35 -11.23 -18.94
C THR A 141 -3.88 -12.04 -17.77
N VAL A 142 -3.27 -11.88 -16.59
CA VAL A 142 -3.74 -12.42 -15.32
C VAL A 142 -4.45 -11.32 -14.53
N ARG A 143 -5.64 -11.61 -14.01
CA ARG A 143 -6.32 -10.78 -13.00
C ARG A 143 -6.53 -11.58 -11.72
N LEU A 144 -5.98 -11.07 -10.63
CA LEU A 144 -6.05 -11.64 -9.29
C LEU A 144 -6.69 -10.63 -8.34
N THR A 145 -7.68 -11.05 -7.58
CA THR A 145 -8.28 -10.22 -6.53
C THR A 145 -7.66 -10.56 -5.18
N ILE A 146 -7.17 -9.55 -4.47
CA ILE A 146 -6.66 -9.64 -3.12
C ILE A 146 -7.53 -8.79 -2.19
N ASN A 147 -7.97 -9.35 -1.08
CA ASN A 147 -8.60 -8.61 0.00
C ASN A 147 -7.53 -8.14 1.00
N ASN A 148 -7.34 -6.82 1.06
CA ASN A 148 -6.50 -6.17 2.04
C ASN A 148 -7.31 -5.82 3.29
N ARG A 149 -7.29 -6.73 4.28
CA ARG A 149 -8.22 -6.69 5.41
C ARG A 149 -7.93 -5.56 6.38
N ASN A 150 -6.66 -5.24 6.62
CA ASN A 150 -6.25 -4.16 7.51
C ASN A 150 -5.99 -2.84 6.77
N GLY A 151 -5.82 -2.86 5.45
CA GLY A 151 -5.53 -1.66 4.67
C GLY A 151 -4.05 -1.28 4.70
N SER A 152 -3.18 -2.14 5.24
CA SER A 152 -1.75 -1.92 5.27
C SER A 152 -1.20 -1.76 3.85
N LYS A 153 -0.22 -0.88 3.71
CA LYS A 153 0.46 -0.64 2.44
C LYS A 153 1.31 -1.86 2.08
N PHE A 154 1.27 -2.29 0.83
CA PHE A 154 2.10 -3.38 0.33
C PHE A 154 2.54 -3.10 -1.11
N ALA A 155 3.68 -3.66 -1.51
CA ALA A 155 4.15 -3.65 -2.88
C ALA A 155 4.30 -5.08 -3.39
N VAL A 156 3.89 -5.32 -4.64
CA VAL A 156 4.02 -6.65 -5.27
C VAL A 156 5.41 -6.80 -5.86
N LYS A 157 6.16 -7.82 -5.42
CA LYS A 157 7.50 -8.11 -5.92
C LYS A 157 7.47 -9.13 -7.05
N SER A 158 6.84 -10.28 -6.79
CA SER A 158 6.68 -11.32 -7.80
C SER A 158 5.36 -12.04 -7.65
N LEU A 159 4.93 -12.66 -8.75
CA LEU A 159 3.78 -13.57 -8.80
C LEU A 159 4.20 -14.79 -9.60
N GLU A 160 4.05 -15.96 -9.00
CA GLU A 160 4.28 -17.24 -9.67
C GLU A 160 2.99 -18.03 -9.66
N LEU A 161 2.52 -18.49 -10.83
CA LEU A 161 1.29 -19.26 -10.97
C LEU A 161 1.51 -20.51 -11.81
N ASN A 162 1.18 -21.65 -11.22
CA ASN A 162 1.03 -22.92 -11.90
C ASN A 162 -0.42 -23.07 -12.36
N VAL A 163 -0.62 -22.88 -13.66
CA VAL A 163 -1.92 -23.08 -14.31
C VAL A 163 -1.94 -24.51 -14.87
N PRO A 164 -2.89 -25.37 -14.49
CA PRO A 164 -2.93 -26.76 -14.95
C PRO A 164 -2.84 -26.91 -16.48
N ASP A 165 -3.51 -26.03 -17.20
CA ASP A 165 -3.62 -26.07 -18.66
C ASP A 165 -2.36 -25.56 -19.39
N LEU A 166 -1.43 -24.89 -18.70
CA LEU A 166 -0.22 -24.35 -19.32
C LEU A 166 0.97 -25.31 -19.19
N ALA A 167 1.78 -25.37 -20.25
CA ALA A 167 3.00 -26.19 -20.27
C ALA A 167 4.05 -25.73 -19.26
N VAL A 168 4.07 -24.43 -18.95
CA VAL A 168 5.03 -23.77 -18.07
C VAL A 168 4.31 -22.86 -17.07
N PRO A 169 4.86 -22.63 -15.88
CA PRO A 169 4.31 -21.65 -14.94
C PRO A 169 4.40 -20.23 -15.50
N LEU A 170 3.47 -19.38 -15.09
CA LEU A 170 3.56 -17.95 -15.32
C LEU A 170 4.37 -17.31 -14.19
N ILE A 171 5.45 -16.63 -14.55
CA ILE A 171 6.35 -15.97 -13.60
C ILE A 171 6.37 -14.48 -13.94
N PHE A 172 6.07 -13.66 -12.94
CA PHE A 172 6.10 -12.21 -13.02
C PHE A 172 7.06 -11.70 -11.97
N ASP A 173 8.14 -11.03 -12.40
CA ASP A 173 9.11 -10.41 -11.51
C ASP A 173 9.08 -8.89 -11.64
N ASN A 174 9.56 -8.20 -10.61
CA ASN A 174 9.74 -6.74 -10.59
C ASN A 174 8.47 -5.95 -10.95
N ALA A 175 7.31 -6.39 -10.46
CA ALA A 175 6.07 -5.66 -10.69
C ALA A 175 6.08 -4.27 -10.02
N ASP A 176 6.69 -4.18 -8.82
CA ASP A 176 6.90 -2.98 -7.97
C ASP A 176 5.68 -2.06 -7.80
N ALA A 177 4.48 -2.56 -8.08
CA ALA A 177 3.23 -1.85 -7.92
C ALA A 177 2.85 -1.78 -6.43
N VAL A 178 2.57 -0.58 -5.95
CA VAL A 178 2.27 -0.30 -4.54
C VAL A 178 0.78 -0.04 -4.35
N TYR A 179 0.20 -0.68 -3.35
CA TYR A 179 -1.22 -0.60 -2.99
C TYR A 179 -1.38 -0.24 -1.51
N SER A 180 -2.44 0.52 -1.18
CA SER A 180 -2.74 0.94 0.20
C SER A 180 -4.23 1.01 0.51
N THR A 181 -5.08 0.50 -0.38
CA THR A 181 -6.53 0.54 -0.20
C THR A 181 -6.97 -0.63 0.67
N LYS A 182 -7.82 -0.38 1.68
CA LYS A 182 -8.50 -1.43 2.44
C LYS A 182 -9.60 -2.07 1.60
N GLY A 183 -9.77 -3.38 1.70
CA GLY A 183 -10.76 -4.16 0.96
C GLY A 183 -10.21 -4.75 -0.34
N LEU A 184 -11.09 -4.95 -1.31
CA LEU A 184 -10.78 -5.68 -2.54
C LEU A 184 -9.92 -4.84 -3.50
N ILE A 185 -8.78 -5.41 -3.89
CA ILE A 185 -7.84 -4.86 -4.86
C ILE A 185 -7.70 -5.84 -6.02
N GLN A 186 -7.77 -5.33 -7.25
CA GLN A 186 -7.46 -6.12 -8.45
C GLN A 186 -6.03 -5.87 -8.91
N ILE A 187 -5.24 -6.95 -8.92
CA ILE A 187 -3.90 -6.98 -9.47
C ILE A 187 -4.00 -7.51 -10.90
N LYS A 188 -3.50 -6.75 -11.87
CA LYS A 188 -3.46 -7.11 -13.28
C LYS A 188 -2.02 -7.20 -13.75
N MET A 189 -1.65 -8.31 -14.37
CA MET A 189 -0.31 -8.54 -14.93
C MET A 189 -0.41 -9.13 -16.34
N LEU A 190 0.59 -8.88 -17.19
CA LEU A 190 0.65 -9.37 -18.57
C LEU A 190 1.93 -10.19 -18.75
N ALA A 191 1.77 -11.48 -19.06
CA ALA A 191 2.86 -12.36 -19.46
C ALA A 191 2.96 -12.29 -20.97
N LYS A 192 4.08 -11.78 -21.50
CA LYS A 192 4.27 -11.63 -22.94
C LYS A 192 4.87 -12.88 -23.56
N GLY A 193 4.47 -13.17 -24.79
CA GLY A 193 4.99 -14.28 -25.58
C GLY A 193 4.06 -15.49 -25.63
N ASP A 194 4.55 -16.54 -26.28
CA ASP A 194 3.78 -17.73 -26.60
C ASP A 194 3.87 -18.79 -25.51
N CYS A 195 2.74 -19.43 -25.22
CA CYS A 195 2.62 -20.47 -24.22
C CYS A 195 1.86 -21.67 -24.81
N SER A 196 2.47 -22.85 -24.73
CA SER A 196 1.83 -24.09 -25.17
C SER A 196 0.84 -24.62 -24.12
N LEU A 197 -0.26 -25.22 -24.58
CA LEU A 197 -1.31 -25.79 -23.74
C LEU A 197 -1.12 -27.31 -23.52
N ARG A 198 -1.30 -27.77 -22.27
CA ARG A 198 -1.29 -29.20 -21.91
C ARG A 198 -2.63 -29.86 -22.22
N LYS A 199 -2.65 -31.17 -22.48
CA LYS A 199 -3.89 -31.96 -22.49
C LYS A 199 -4.24 -32.30 -21.05
N VAL A 200 -5.19 -31.58 -20.47
CA VAL A 200 -5.66 -31.84 -19.11
C VAL A 200 -7.08 -32.40 -19.19
N LYS A 201 -7.36 -33.49 -18.49
CA LYS A 201 -8.75 -33.94 -18.29
C LYS A 201 -9.41 -32.95 -17.33
N LYS A 202 -10.34 -32.12 -17.82
CA LYS A 202 -11.17 -31.25 -16.97
C LYS A 202 -11.95 -32.13 -15.98
N GLY A 203 -11.51 -32.17 -14.73
CA GLY A 203 -12.35 -32.52 -13.59
C GLY A 203 -12.97 -31.23 -13.02
N ASP A 204 -14.10 -31.34 -12.33
CA ASP A 204 -14.95 -30.19 -11.95
C ASP A 204 -14.29 -29.16 -11.00
N PHE A 205 -13.06 -29.39 -10.54
CA PHE A 205 -12.37 -28.52 -9.57
C PHE A 205 -10.87 -28.39 -9.84
N ALA A 206 -10.50 -27.70 -10.92
CA ALA A 206 -9.11 -27.33 -11.17
C ALA A 206 -8.77 -25.98 -10.51
N PHE A 207 -7.64 -25.94 -9.79
CA PHE A 207 -7.13 -24.73 -9.12
C PHE A 207 -5.83 -24.29 -9.76
N VAL A 208 -5.63 -22.97 -9.84
CA VAL A 208 -4.31 -22.38 -10.02
C VAL A 208 -3.64 -22.33 -8.65
N ASN A 209 -2.41 -22.83 -8.59
CA ASN A 209 -1.59 -22.81 -7.38
C ASN A 209 -0.36 -21.93 -7.60
N GLY A 210 0.00 -21.15 -6.59
CA GLY A 210 1.12 -20.23 -6.74
C GLY A 210 1.40 -19.42 -5.49
N THR A 211 2.30 -18.45 -5.65
CA THR A 211 2.74 -17.56 -4.59
C THR A 211 2.78 -16.14 -5.12
N LEU A 212 2.12 -15.23 -4.40
CA LEU A 212 2.27 -13.79 -4.55
C LEU A 212 3.25 -13.30 -3.49
N THR A 213 4.43 -12.85 -3.91
CA THR A 213 5.42 -12.28 -3.00
C THR A 213 5.20 -10.79 -2.88
N VAL A 214 4.94 -10.32 -1.67
CA VAL A 214 4.75 -8.89 -1.37
C VAL A 214 5.81 -8.41 -0.40
N VAL A 215 6.05 -7.10 -0.42
CA VAL A 215 6.86 -6.42 0.57
C VAL A 215 6.03 -5.35 1.25
N ASN A 216 6.12 -5.27 2.58
CA ASN A 216 5.65 -4.09 3.30
C ASN A 216 6.67 -2.96 3.09
N PRO A 217 6.34 -1.88 2.37
CA PRO A 217 7.30 -0.84 2.05
C PRO A 217 7.75 0.00 3.25
N ASN A 218 7.01 -0.07 4.37
CA ASN A 218 7.37 0.65 5.59
C ASN A 218 8.40 -0.15 6.40
N THR A 219 8.30 -1.48 6.42
CA THR A 219 9.18 -2.34 7.24
C THR A 219 10.26 -3.06 6.45
N GLY A 220 10.10 -3.15 5.13
CA GLY A 220 10.91 -4.01 4.27
C GLY A 220 10.62 -5.51 4.43
N ALA A 221 9.63 -5.90 5.27
CA ALA A 221 9.28 -7.30 5.47
C ALA A 221 8.72 -7.91 4.19
N ILE A 222 9.26 -9.05 3.79
CA ILE A 222 8.82 -9.80 2.61
C ILE A 222 7.90 -10.93 3.10
N GLU A 223 6.68 -10.97 2.56
CA GLU A 223 5.68 -11.98 2.91
C GLU A 223 5.21 -12.74 1.66
N PRO A 224 5.35 -14.07 1.62
CA PRO A 224 4.76 -14.88 0.58
C PRO A 224 3.30 -15.19 0.89
N ILE A 225 2.40 -14.88 -0.04
CA ILE A 225 0.97 -15.16 0.05
C ILE A 225 0.63 -16.32 -0.87
N LYS A 226 0.12 -17.41 -0.32
CA LYS A 226 -0.30 -18.58 -1.10
C LYS A 226 -1.53 -18.25 -1.92
N VAL A 227 -1.46 -18.48 -3.23
CA VAL A 227 -2.59 -18.44 -4.15
C VAL A 227 -3.02 -19.88 -4.44
N ALA A 228 -4.27 -20.20 -4.09
CA ALA A 228 -4.89 -21.50 -4.39
C ALA A 228 -6.36 -21.23 -4.70
N LEU A 229 -6.65 -20.81 -5.93
CA LEU A 229 -7.96 -20.33 -6.34
C LEU A 229 -8.41 -21.04 -7.61
N GLN A 230 -9.74 -21.14 -7.78
CA GLN A 230 -10.31 -21.53 -9.06
C GLN A 230 -9.87 -20.54 -10.14
N TYR A 231 -9.90 -20.96 -11.41
CA TYR A 231 -9.51 -20.10 -12.53
C TYR A 231 -10.41 -20.28 -13.74
N SER A 232 -10.40 -19.27 -14.61
CA SER A 232 -11.06 -19.32 -15.92
C SER A 232 -10.16 -18.71 -16.97
N THR A 233 -10.28 -19.28 -18.16
CA THR A 233 -9.52 -18.96 -19.36
C THR A 233 -10.50 -18.60 -20.48
N ASN A 234 -10.02 -17.92 -21.53
CA ASN A 234 -10.74 -17.76 -22.81
C ASN A 234 -10.27 -18.78 -23.86
N TRP A 235 -9.56 -19.83 -23.45
CA TRP A 235 -9.08 -20.93 -24.29
C TRP A 235 -9.49 -22.27 -23.66
N GLU A 236 -9.58 -23.30 -24.50
CA GLU A 236 -9.97 -24.67 -24.13
C GLU A 236 -8.88 -25.70 -24.43
#